data_AF-A0A9E0IQP1-F1
#
_entry.id   AF-A0A9E0IQP1-F1
#
_cell.length_a   1.000
_cell.length_b   1.000
_cell.length_c   1.000
_cell.angle_alpha   90.00
_cell.angle_beta   90.00
_cell.angle_gamma   90.00
#
_symmetry.space_group_name_H-M   'P 1'
#
loop_
_entity.id
_entity.type
_entity.pdbx_description
1 polymer ?
#
loop_
_entity_poly.entity_id
_entity_poly.type
_entity_poly.pdbx_seq_one_letter_code
_entity_poly.pdbx_strand_id
1 'polypeptide(L)'
;MQSKATTVEAYLEELPADRRAEVAAVRAVIRANLDPAYQETMQYGMIGYSVPHALFPAGYHTDPRQPLPFAALAAQKNNLALYLMGLYVAGSPDGDTDDSRWFRAAWAATGKRLDMGKSCVRFRRVADVPLEVIGQAIARLPAAEYIRRYQAARAQAGGLRGARAAAAGATAKLTAAAKAAKAKPKAKAKAKARPKAKAKAKAKPKTKVAPKTNAKVAARPARKPVSKTSRR
;
A
#
# COMPACT_ATOMS: atom_id res chain seq x y z
N MET A 1 11.33 17.52 -15.20
CA MET A 1 11.25 16.59 -16.34
C MET A 1 10.15 15.61 -16.00
N GLN A 2 9.16 15.47 -16.88
CA GLN A 2 8.12 14.45 -16.73
C GLN A 2 8.60 13.20 -17.48
N SER A 3 8.50 12.03 -16.85
CA SER A 3 8.77 10.76 -17.53
C SER A 3 7.65 10.48 -18.55
N LYS A 4 8.00 9.79 -19.63
CA LYS A 4 7.06 9.30 -20.65
C LYS A 4 6.65 7.85 -20.40
N ALA A 5 7.15 7.23 -19.32
CA ALA A 5 6.82 5.86 -18.96
C ALA A 5 5.31 5.70 -18.73
N THR A 6 4.76 4.66 -19.34
CA THR A 6 3.34 4.30 -19.23
C THR A 6 3.07 3.29 -18.11
N THR A 7 4.12 2.63 -17.61
CA THR A 7 4.06 1.66 -16.51
C THR A 7 5.02 2.04 -15.39
N VAL A 8 4.73 1.58 -14.18
CA VAL A 8 5.57 1.83 -12.99
C VAL A 8 6.92 1.14 -13.14
N GLU A 9 6.94 -0.05 -13.74
CA GLU A 9 8.14 -0.82 -14.00
C GLU A 9 9.07 -0.07 -14.97
N ALA A 10 8.54 0.41 -16.10
CA ALA A 10 9.30 1.23 -17.05
C ALA A 10 9.80 2.54 -16.39
N TYR A 11 8.96 3.17 -15.55
CA TYR A 11 9.36 4.35 -14.80
C TYR A 11 10.57 4.08 -13.89
N LEU A 12 10.56 2.97 -13.17
CA LEU A 12 11.68 2.58 -12.31
C LEU A 12 12.93 2.28 -13.13
N GLU A 13 12.80 1.62 -14.28
CA GLU A 13 13.90 1.30 -15.19
C GLU A 13 14.56 2.54 -15.80
N GLU A 14 13.81 3.61 -16.05
CA GLU A 14 14.36 4.89 -16.52
C GLU A 14 15.20 5.61 -15.45
N LEU A 15 15.01 5.31 -14.16
CA LEU A 15 15.75 5.98 -13.09
C LEU A 15 17.17 5.41 -12.94
N PRO A 16 18.15 6.29 -12.65
CA PRO A 16 19.47 5.87 -12.16
C PRO A 16 19.36 4.93 -10.96
N ALA A 17 20.28 3.97 -10.84
CA ALA A 17 20.19 2.86 -9.88
C ALA A 17 20.04 3.33 -8.42
N ASP A 18 20.76 4.39 -8.05
CA ASP A 18 20.66 5.01 -6.73
C ASP A 18 19.26 5.56 -6.48
N ARG A 19 18.71 6.34 -7.42
CA ARG A 19 17.36 6.92 -7.28
C ARG A 19 16.27 5.88 -7.31
N ARG A 20 16.43 4.84 -8.14
CA ARG A 20 15.52 3.71 -8.22
C ARG A 20 15.40 3.01 -6.86
N ALA A 21 16.52 2.80 -6.16
CA ALA A 21 16.53 2.18 -4.84
C ALA A 21 15.73 3.02 -3.81
N GLU A 22 15.94 4.33 -3.80
CA GLU A 22 15.23 5.24 -2.90
C GLU A 22 13.70 5.25 -3.17
N VAL A 23 13.31 5.31 -4.45
CA VAL A 23 11.90 5.27 -4.87
C VAL A 23 11.28 3.92 -4.55
N ALA A 24 11.99 2.82 -4.79
CA ALA A 24 11.50 1.47 -4.52
C ALA A 24 11.25 1.23 -3.02
N ALA A 25 12.12 1.75 -2.14
CA ALA A 25 11.96 1.66 -0.69
C ALA A 25 10.68 2.37 -0.21
N VAL A 26 10.45 3.60 -0.68
CA VAL A 26 9.23 4.34 -0.32
C VAL A 26 7.98 3.69 -0.93
N ARG A 27 8.06 3.25 -2.19
CA ARG A 27 6.96 2.51 -2.85
C ARG A 27 6.57 1.26 -2.08
N ALA A 28 7.52 0.48 -1.59
CA ALA A 28 7.25 -0.74 -0.83
C ALA A 28 6.43 -0.43 0.43
N VAL A 29 6.80 0.62 1.16
CA VAL A 29 6.07 1.05 2.37
C VAL A 29 4.66 1.53 2.03
N ILE A 30 4.50 2.31 0.95
CA ILE A 30 3.16 2.75 0.51
C ILE A 30 2.31 1.53 0.20
N ARG A 31 2.78 0.62 -0.66
CA ARG A 31 2.02 -0.58 -1.06
C ARG A 31 1.68 -1.51 0.10
N ALA A 32 2.53 -1.60 1.11
CA ALA A 32 2.26 -2.42 2.30
C ALA A 32 1.14 -1.85 3.19
N ASN A 33 0.92 -0.53 3.15
CA ASN A 33 -0.04 0.18 4.00
C ASN A 33 -1.26 0.70 3.23
N LEU A 34 -1.25 0.60 1.91
CA LEU A 34 -2.30 1.13 1.04
C LEU A 34 -3.55 0.25 1.11
N ASP A 35 -4.71 0.89 1.26
CA ASP A 35 -6.00 0.21 1.14
C ASP A 35 -6.13 -0.44 -0.26
N PRO A 36 -6.50 -1.74 -0.37
CA PRO A 36 -6.67 -2.43 -1.64
C PRO A 36 -7.65 -1.78 -2.63
N ALA A 37 -8.52 -0.88 -2.13
CA ALA A 37 -9.43 -0.09 -2.96
C ALA A 37 -8.72 1.01 -3.78
N TYR A 38 -7.48 1.38 -3.44
CA TYR A 38 -6.66 2.26 -4.26
C TYR A 38 -5.96 1.49 -5.39
N GLN A 39 -5.77 2.17 -6.51
CA GLN A 39 -5.03 1.67 -7.65
C GLN A 39 -3.70 2.42 -7.79
N GLU A 40 -2.62 1.67 -7.96
CA GLU A 40 -1.32 2.19 -8.40
C GLU A 40 -1.30 2.29 -9.93
N THR A 41 -0.98 3.47 -10.46
CA THR A 41 -0.91 3.74 -11.90
C THR A 41 0.12 4.82 -12.20
N MET A 42 0.52 4.98 -13.46
CA MET A 42 1.26 6.16 -13.88
C MET A 42 0.31 7.33 -14.07
N GLN A 43 0.58 8.44 -13.39
CA GLN A 43 -0.20 9.68 -13.49
C GLN A 43 0.75 10.88 -13.54
N TYR A 44 0.55 11.79 -14.51
CA TYR A 44 1.39 12.99 -14.70
C TYR A 44 2.91 12.71 -14.77
N GLY A 45 3.31 11.56 -15.31
CA GLY A 45 4.72 11.17 -15.44
C GLY A 45 5.39 10.78 -14.11
N MET A 46 4.60 10.37 -13.12
CA MET A 46 5.04 9.86 -11.81
C MET A 46 4.16 8.69 -11.37
N ILE A 47 4.61 7.95 -10.34
CA ILE A 47 3.82 6.87 -9.74
C ILE A 47 2.68 7.51 -8.95
N GLY A 48 1.44 7.24 -9.31
CA GLY A 48 0.24 7.75 -8.65
C GLY A 48 -0.55 6.64 -7.96
N TYR A 49 -1.17 6.99 -6.84
CA TYR A 49 -2.13 6.16 -6.13
C TYR A 49 -3.46 6.90 -6.12
N SER A 50 -4.51 6.26 -6.62
CA SER A 50 -5.80 6.93 -6.86
C SER A 50 -6.98 6.01 -6.58
N VAL A 51 -8.14 6.59 -6.31
CA VAL A 51 -9.40 5.83 -6.24
C VAL A 51 -9.92 5.63 -7.66
N PRO A 52 -10.12 4.39 -8.12
CA PRO A 52 -10.58 4.12 -9.47
C PRO A 52 -12.03 4.59 -9.70
N HIS A 53 -12.36 4.91 -10.95
CA HIS A 53 -13.73 5.31 -11.35
C HIS A 53 -14.81 4.28 -11.02
N ALA A 54 -14.44 3.00 -10.95
CA ALA A 54 -15.36 1.94 -10.52
C ALA A 54 -15.92 2.17 -9.11
N LEU A 55 -15.11 2.77 -8.21
CA LEU A 55 -15.50 3.13 -6.85
C LEU A 55 -16.00 4.56 -6.75
N PHE A 56 -15.43 5.49 -7.52
CA PHE A 56 -15.82 6.89 -7.52
C PHE A 56 -16.02 7.44 -8.95
N PRO A 57 -17.21 7.25 -9.56
CA PRO A 57 -17.45 7.61 -10.96
C PRO A 57 -17.36 9.09 -11.28
N ALA A 58 -17.44 9.97 -10.28
CA ALA A 58 -17.34 11.42 -10.47
C ALA A 58 -15.92 11.89 -10.79
N GLY A 59 -14.90 11.05 -10.52
CA GLY A 59 -13.51 11.36 -10.81
C GLY A 59 -12.97 12.58 -10.04
N TYR A 60 -11.81 13.06 -10.48
CA TYR A 60 -11.21 14.24 -9.87
C TYR A 60 -11.90 15.53 -10.32
N HIS A 61 -12.19 16.44 -9.38
CA HIS A 61 -12.97 17.65 -9.69
C HIS A 61 -12.39 18.57 -10.77
N THR A 62 -11.06 18.61 -10.96
CA THR A 62 -10.47 19.47 -12.00
C THR A 62 -10.51 18.82 -13.38
N ASP A 63 -10.50 17.48 -13.41
CA ASP A 63 -10.61 16.68 -14.62
C ASP A 63 -11.32 15.37 -14.28
N PRO A 64 -12.65 15.31 -14.47
CA PRO A 64 -13.45 14.14 -14.10
C PRO A 64 -13.07 12.86 -14.85
N ARG A 65 -12.26 12.95 -15.92
CA ARG A 65 -11.73 11.76 -16.60
C ARG A 65 -10.64 11.07 -15.79
N GLN A 66 -10.02 11.78 -14.87
CA GLN A 66 -8.97 11.23 -14.01
C GLN A 66 -9.56 10.60 -12.75
N PRO A 67 -8.98 9.48 -12.29
CA PRO A 67 -9.34 8.92 -11.00
C PRO A 67 -8.99 9.91 -9.89
N LEU A 68 -9.62 9.79 -8.73
CA LEU A 68 -9.42 10.71 -7.60
C LEU A 68 -8.02 10.49 -7.00
N PRO A 69 -7.07 11.44 -7.13
CA PRO A 69 -5.68 11.23 -6.71
C PRO A 69 -5.57 11.26 -5.19
N PHE A 70 -4.85 10.30 -4.61
CA PHE A 70 -4.63 10.18 -3.17
C PHE A 70 -3.18 10.44 -2.75
N ALA A 71 -2.24 9.82 -3.45
CA ALA A 71 -0.81 10.04 -3.23
C ALA A 71 -0.04 9.93 -4.56
N ALA A 72 1.16 10.49 -4.63
CA ALA A 72 2.05 10.29 -5.77
C ALA A 72 3.52 10.32 -5.35
N LEU A 73 4.36 9.53 -6.02
CA LEU A 73 5.79 9.45 -5.78
C LEU A 73 6.54 9.80 -7.07
N ALA A 74 7.31 10.87 -7.01
CA ALA A 74 8.02 11.43 -8.15
C ALA A 74 9.52 11.55 -7.90
N ALA A 75 10.31 11.22 -8.91
CA ALA A 75 11.72 11.54 -9.00
C ALA A 75 11.92 12.81 -9.85
N GLN A 76 12.04 13.96 -9.19
CA GLN A 76 12.30 15.25 -9.87
C GLN A 76 13.79 15.43 -10.14
N LYS A 77 14.22 16.48 -10.86
CA LYS A 77 15.65 16.64 -11.23
C LYS A 77 16.61 16.64 -10.01
N ASN A 78 16.22 17.29 -8.92
CA ASN A 78 17.11 17.56 -7.77
C ASN A 78 16.70 16.88 -6.46
N ASN A 79 15.51 16.29 -6.41
CA ASN A 79 14.94 15.65 -5.23
C ASN A 79 13.93 14.57 -5.62
N LEU A 80 13.55 13.77 -4.64
CA LEU A 80 12.38 12.89 -4.65
C LEU A 80 11.25 13.64 -3.93
N ALA A 81 10.05 13.50 -4.44
CA ALA A 81 8.87 14.16 -3.91
C ALA A 81 7.77 13.13 -3.67
N LEU A 82 7.26 13.10 -2.44
CA LEU A 82 6.09 12.33 -2.05
C LEU A 82 4.92 13.29 -1.81
N TYR A 83 3.92 13.18 -2.65
CA TYR A 83 2.67 13.91 -2.57
C TYR A 83 1.66 13.10 -1.77
N LEU A 84 1.15 13.66 -0.67
CA LEU A 84 0.17 13.05 0.23
C LEU A 84 -1.10 13.92 0.26
N MET A 85 -2.00 13.73 -0.71
CA MET A 85 -3.24 14.53 -0.77
C MET A 85 -4.19 14.20 0.38
N GLY A 86 -4.08 13.01 0.97
CA GLY A 86 -4.83 12.61 2.16
C GLY A 86 -4.63 13.54 3.36
N LEU A 87 -3.42 14.11 3.53
CA LEU A 87 -3.14 15.06 4.63
C LEU A 87 -3.84 16.42 4.43
N TYR A 88 -4.23 16.74 3.21
CA TYR A 88 -4.80 18.03 2.84
C TYR A 88 -6.32 18.00 2.69
N VAL A 89 -6.92 16.81 2.53
CA VAL A 89 -8.36 16.72 2.26
C VAL A 89 -9.15 17.18 3.47
N ALA A 90 -10.07 18.12 3.26
CA ALA A 90 -10.89 18.79 4.28
C ALA A 90 -10.20 19.86 5.15
N GLY A 91 -9.10 20.47 4.69
CA GLY A 91 -8.44 21.58 5.40
C GLY A 91 -9.03 22.97 5.17
N SER A 92 -8.79 23.85 6.14
CA SER A 92 -8.94 25.32 6.06
C SER A 92 -8.25 25.88 4.78
N PRO A 93 -8.61 27.08 4.27
CA PRO A 93 -7.84 27.79 3.24
C PRO A 93 -6.30 27.73 3.40
N ASP A 94 -5.82 27.65 4.65
CA ASP A 94 -4.39 27.57 4.99
C ASP A 94 -3.77 26.18 4.78
N GLY A 95 -4.60 25.14 4.67
CA GLY A 95 -4.19 23.76 4.40
C GLY A 95 -3.81 22.94 5.63
N ASP A 96 -4.17 23.40 6.83
CA ASP A 96 -3.92 22.69 8.08
C ASP A 96 -5.14 21.84 8.50
N THR A 97 -4.94 20.54 8.66
CA THR A 97 -5.90 19.52 9.09
C THR A 97 -5.37 18.81 10.33
N ASP A 98 -6.22 18.03 11.02
CA ASP A 98 -5.75 17.15 12.10
C ASP A 98 -4.69 16.16 11.61
N ASP A 99 -4.79 15.69 10.36
CA ASP A 99 -3.83 14.77 9.78
C ASP A 99 -2.50 15.44 9.43
N SER A 100 -2.50 16.69 8.93
CA SER A 100 -1.25 17.43 8.69
C SER A 100 -0.56 17.79 10.00
N ARG A 101 -1.31 18.16 11.05
CA ARG A 101 -0.76 18.41 12.40
C ARG A 101 -0.16 17.15 12.99
N TRP A 102 -0.89 16.04 12.97
CA TRP A 102 -0.38 14.75 13.44
C TRP A 102 0.88 14.35 12.66
N PHE A 103 0.89 14.50 11.33
CA PHE A 103 2.03 14.12 10.51
C PHE A 103 3.28 14.93 10.85
N ARG A 104 3.14 16.26 11.02
CA ARG A 104 4.24 17.13 11.43
C ARG A 104 4.77 16.78 12.81
N ALA A 105 3.88 16.52 13.78
CA ALA A 105 4.26 16.12 15.13
C ALA A 105 4.97 14.75 15.15
N ALA A 106 4.42 13.76 14.45
CA ALA A 106 5.01 12.43 14.33
C ALA A 106 6.38 12.48 13.65
N TRP A 107 6.54 13.30 12.61
CA TRP A 107 7.85 13.48 11.97
C TRP A 107 8.85 14.17 12.90
N ALA A 108 8.45 15.25 13.58
CA ALA A 108 9.33 15.97 14.51
C ALA A 108 9.84 15.07 15.65
N ALA A 109 8.99 14.16 16.15
CA ALA A 109 9.37 13.19 17.18
C ALA A 109 10.49 12.23 16.76
N THR A 110 10.76 12.09 15.45
CA THR A 110 11.86 11.26 14.93
C THR A 110 13.21 11.96 14.94
N GLY A 111 13.24 13.27 15.21
CA GLY A 111 14.43 14.11 15.10
C GLY A 111 14.89 14.40 13.66
N LYS A 112 14.21 13.84 12.65
CA LYS A 112 14.53 14.09 11.24
C LYS A 112 13.96 15.43 10.79
N ARG A 113 14.71 16.14 9.94
CA ARG A 113 14.24 17.39 9.33
C ARG A 113 13.11 17.11 8.34
N LEU A 114 12.04 17.88 8.44
CA LEU A 114 10.90 17.84 7.51
C LEU A 114 11.03 19.00 6.50
N ASP A 115 11.20 18.68 5.23
CA ASP A 115 11.03 19.64 4.12
C ASP A 115 9.71 19.32 3.41
N MET A 116 8.67 20.10 3.69
CA MET A 116 7.38 19.92 3.04
C MET A 116 6.66 21.22 2.68
N GLY A 117 5.94 21.20 1.56
CA GLY A 117 4.87 22.16 1.26
C GLY A 117 3.55 21.78 1.94
N LYS A 118 2.41 22.21 1.38
CA LYS A 118 1.08 21.85 1.92
C LYS A 118 0.86 20.32 1.98
N SER A 119 1.23 19.61 0.91
CA SER A 119 1.04 18.16 0.78
C SER A 119 2.22 17.43 0.13
N CYS A 120 3.32 18.13 -0.14
CA CYS A 120 4.48 17.58 -0.84
C CYS A 120 5.68 17.52 0.09
N VAL A 121 6.14 16.31 0.40
CA VAL A 121 7.35 16.04 1.18
C VAL A 121 8.51 15.85 0.21
N ARG A 122 9.57 16.64 0.39
CA ARG A 122 10.77 16.61 -0.47
C ARG A 122 11.91 15.97 0.28
N PHE A 123 12.58 15.01 -0.35
CA PHE A 123 13.72 14.30 0.24
C PHE A 123 14.72 13.88 -0.85
N ARG A 124 15.92 13.46 -0.47
CA ARG A 124 16.93 12.94 -1.41
C ARG A 124 17.31 11.50 -1.12
N ARG A 125 17.33 11.12 0.15
CA ARG A 125 17.64 9.78 0.65
C ARG A 125 16.49 9.28 1.50
N VAL A 126 16.18 8.00 1.39
CA VAL A 126 15.20 7.32 2.25
C VAL A 126 15.68 7.28 3.69
N ALA A 127 16.99 7.31 3.92
CA ALA A 127 17.58 7.39 5.26
C ALA A 127 17.13 8.65 6.02
N ASP A 128 16.77 9.73 5.32
CA ASP A 128 16.27 10.98 5.93
C ASP A 128 14.75 10.98 6.12
N VAL A 129 14.07 9.90 5.70
CA VAL A 129 12.61 9.78 5.74
C VAL A 129 12.22 8.77 6.82
N PRO A 130 11.38 9.14 7.80
CA PRO A 130 10.79 8.18 8.71
C PRO A 130 9.72 7.35 8.00
N LEU A 131 10.14 6.24 7.40
CA LEU A 131 9.28 5.35 6.62
C LEU A 131 8.05 4.88 7.40
N GLU A 132 8.19 4.62 8.70
CA GLU A 132 7.06 4.25 9.57
C GLU A 132 5.98 5.34 9.61
N VAL A 133 6.37 6.61 9.70
CA VAL A 133 5.43 7.74 9.69
C VAL A 133 4.74 7.86 8.33
N ILE A 134 5.44 7.58 7.23
CA ILE A 134 4.83 7.51 5.90
C ILE A 134 3.79 6.38 5.82
N GLY A 135 4.14 5.18 6.28
CA GLY A 135 3.23 4.04 6.31
C GLY A 135 1.96 4.34 7.10
N GLN A 136 2.12 4.91 8.30
CA GLN A 136 1.01 5.36 9.13
C GLN A 136 0.16 6.43 8.42
N ALA A 137 0.78 7.42 7.77
CA ALA A 137 0.04 8.46 7.03
C ALA A 137 -0.82 7.88 5.90
N ILE A 138 -0.31 6.87 5.17
CA ILE A 138 -1.04 6.16 4.13
C ILE A 138 -2.20 5.35 4.72
N ALA A 139 -1.94 4.59 5.80
CA ALA A 139 -2.92 3.71 6.42
C ALA A 139 -4.08 4.47 7.12
N ARG A 140 -3.85 5.71 7.54
CA ARG A 140 -4.85 6.54 8.25
C ARG A 140 -6.08 6.88 7.42
N LEU A 141 -6.00 6.76 6.09
CA LEU A 141 -7.08 7.21 5.21
C LEU A 141 -7.51 6.12 4.21
N PRO A 142 -8.36 5.18 4.66
CA PRO A 142 -9.03 4.22 3.79
C PRO A 142 -9.78 4.91 2.65
N ALA A 143 -9.90 4.26 1.49
CA ALA A 143 -10.45 4.88 0.28
C ALA A 143 -11.87 5.42 0.47
N ALA A 144 -12.70 4.69 1.22
CA ALA A 144 -14.07 5.11 1.52
C ALA A 144 -14.12 6.41 2.35
N GLU A 145 -13.24 6.51 3.35
CA GLU A 145 -13.14 7.71 4.18
C GLU A 145 -12.56 8.89 3.39
N TYR A 146 -11.60 8.63 2.52
CA TYR A 146 -11.04 9.64 1.62
C TYR A 146 -12.11 10.25 0.72
N ILE A 147 -12.91 9.40 0.05
CA ILE A 147 -14.03 9.84 -0.80
C ILE A 147 -15.02 10.69 0.01
N ARG A 148 -15.40 10.23 1.21
CA ARG A 148 -16.34 10.95 2.08
C ARG A 148 -15.85 12.36 2.41
N ARG A 149 -14.60 12.48 2.86
CA ARG A 149 -13.98 13.78 3.21
C ARG A 149 -13.83 14.67 1.97
N TYR A 150 -13.44 14.09 0.85
CA TYR A 150 -13.31 14.80 -0.42
C TYR A 150 -14.63 15.41 -0.87
N GLN A 151 -15.71 14.63 -0.89
CA GLN A 151 -17.05 15.11 -1.23
C GLN A 151 -17.52 16.21 -0.28
N ALA A 152 -17.29 16.06 1.03
CA ALA A 152 -17.65 17.08 2.01
C ALA A 152 -16.90 18.39 1.77
N ALA A 153 -15.59 18.33 1.51
CA ALA A 153 -14.76 19.51 1.20
C ALA A 153 -15.15 20.20 -0.11
N ARG A 154 -15.75 19.49 -1.07
CA ARG A 154 -16.30 20.08 -2.30
C ARG A 154 -17.70 20.67 -2.09
N ALA A 155 -18.53 20.03 -1.27
CA ALA A 155 -19.84 20.58 -0.90
C ALA A 155 -19.73 21.88 -0.08
N GLN A 156 -18.67 22.04 0.73
CA GLN A 156 -18.40 23.27 1.47
C GLN A 156 -17.84 24.38 0.58
N ALA A 157 -17.05 24.03 -0.45
CA ALA A 157 -16.47 25.00 -1.38
C ALA A 157 -17.45 25.48 -2.46
N GLY A 158 -18.48 24.68 -2.77
CA GLY A 158 -19.56 25.05 -3.67
C GLY A 158 -20.89 24.96 -2.95
N GLY A 159 -21.40 26.11 -2.48
CA GLY A 159 -22.70 26.21 -1.82
C GLY A 159 -23.77 25.41 -2.57
N LEU A 160 -24.30 24.38 -1.92
CA LEU A 160 -25.55 23.66 -2.20
C LEU A 160 -26.01 23.64 -3.67
N ARG A 161 -25.52 22.69 -4.48
CA ARG A 161 -26.25 22.13 -5.64
C ARG A 161 -25.56 20.85 -6.13
N GLY A 162 -25.97 19.68 -5.60
CA GLY A 162 -25.64 18.37 -6.20
C GLY A 162 -25.23 17.26 -5.23
N ALA A 163 -24.78 17.57 -4.01
CA ALA A 163 -24.20 16.58 -3.10
C ALA A 163 -25.19 15.54 -2.54
N ARG A 164 -26.50 15.79 -2.60
CA ARG A 164 -27.50 14.95 -1.93
C ARG A 164 -27.87 13.66 -2.68
N ALA A 165 -27.64 13.58 -4.00
CA ALA A 165 -27.99 12.40 -4.81
C ALA A 165 -26.86 11.36 -4.89
N ALA A 166 -25.59 11.78 -4.91
CA ALA A 166 -24.44 10.88 -5.09
C ALA A 166 -24.00 10.18 -3.79
N ALA A 167 -24.17 10.83 -2.64
CA ALA A 167 -23.80 10.29 -1.32
C ALA A 167 -24.65 9.07 -0.92
N ALA A 168 -25.93 9.03 -1.33
CA ALA A 168 -26.83 7.90 -1.06
C ALA A 168 -26.43 6.63 -1.86
N GLY A 169 -26.00 6.80 -3.11
CA GLY A 169 -25.62 5.68 -3.98
C GLY A 169 -24.27 5.04 -3.63
N ALA A 170 -23.28 5.84 -3.27
CA ALA A 170 -21.93 5.34 -2.91
C ALA A 170 -21.93 4.57 -1.58
N THR A 171 -22.66 5.07 -0.58
CA THR A 171 -22.77 4.46 0.76
C THR A 171 -23.54 3.13 0.70
N ALA A 172 -24.54 3.00 -0.17
CA ALA A 172 -25.26 1.75 -0.41
C ALA A 172 -24.39 0.69 -1.10
N LYS A 173 -23.50 1.08 -2.03
CA LYS A 173 -22.63 0.14 -2.76
C LYS A 173 -21.47 -0.38 -1.90
N LEU A 174 -20.91 0.47 -1.03
CA LEU A 174 -19.86 0.10 -0.06
C LEU A 174 -20.37 -0.84 1.04
N THR A 175 -21.58 -0.61 1.55
CA THR A 175 -22.21 -1.50 2.55
C THR A 175 -22.58 -2.86 1.95
N ALA A 176 -22.99 -2.91 0.68
CA ALA A 176 -23.22 -4.15 -0.04
C ALA A 176 -21.92 -4.95 -0.30
N ALA A 177 -20.83 -4.28 -0.70
CA ALA A 177 -19.53 -4.93 -0.92
C ALA A 177 -18.91 -5.48 0.38
N ALA A 178 -19.02 -4.74 1.49
CA ALA A 178 -18.57 -5.20 2.81
C ALA A 178 -19.40 -6.37 3.36
N LYS A 179 -20.72 -6.41 3.06
CA LYS A 179 -21.62 -7.50 3.47
C LYS A 179 -21.44 -8.76 2.61
N ALA A 180 -21.13 -8.61 1.32
CA ALA A 180 -20.81 -9.71 0.41
C ALA A 180 -19.45 -10.37 0.75
N ALA A 181 -18.45 -9.59 1.19
CA ALA A 181 -17.17 -10.12 1.65
C ALA A 181 -17.27 -10.93 2.96
N LYS A 182 -18.30 -10.70 3.79
CA LYS A 182 -18.59 -11.48 5.02
C LYS A 182 -19.49 -12.70 4.80
N ALA A 183 -20.08 -12.87 3.62
CA ALA A 183 -21.01 -13.97 3.31
C ALA A 183 -20.40 -14.97 2.32
N LYS A 184 -19.31 -15.64 2.69
CA LYS A 184 -18.88 -16.89 2.02
C LYS A 184 -19.59 -18.06 2.71
N PRO A 185 -20.28 -18.97 2.00
CA PRO A 185 -21.06 -20.01 2.64
C PRO A 185 -20.15 -21.07 3.27
N LYS A 186 -20.40 -21.38 4.56
CA LYS A 186 -19.88 -22.59 5.21
C LYS A 186 -20.38 -23.80 4.42
N ALA A 187 -19.45 -24.56 3.83
CA ALA A 187 -19.74 -25.85 3.23
C ALA A 187 -20.41 -26.75 4.27
N LYS A 188 -21.64 -27.19 3.98
CA LYS A 188 -22.38 -28.15 4.80
C LYS A 188 -21.73 -29.52 4.67
N ALA A 189 -20.99 -29.93 5.71
CA ALA A 189 -20.70 -31.33 5.94
C ALA A 189 -22.02 -32.07 6.24
N LYS A 190 -22.50 -32.90 5.32
CA LYS A 190 -23.56 -33.88 5.59
C LYS A 190 -22.90 -35.21 5.94
N ALA A 191 -22.89 -35.52 7.23
CA ALA A 191 -22.77 -36.89 7.71
C ALA A 191 -24.09 -37.64 7.44
N LYS A 192 -24.02 -38.79 6.77
CA LYS A 192 -25.05 -39.85 6.89
C LYS A 192 -24.41 -41.24 6.80
N ALA A 193 -24.46 -41.91 7.95
CA ALA A 193 -24.78 -43.31 8.21
C ALA A 193 -24.31 -44.42 7.25
N ARG A 194 -23.50 -45.30 7.84
CA ARG A 194 -23.21 -46.68 7.46
C ARG A 194 -24.46 -47.58 7.63
N PRO A 195 -24.62 -48.61 6.79
CA PRO A 195 -24.92 -49.93 7.34
C PRO A 195 -23.99 -51.04 6.83
N LYS A 196 -24.12 -52.20 7.48
CA LYS A 196 -23.14 -53.30 7.59
C LYS A 196 -23.07 -54.23 6.36
N ALA A 197 -21.83 -54.70 6.11
CA ALA A 197 -21.37 -56.04 5.72
C ALA A 197 -22.18 -56.91 4.73
N LYS A 198 -21.52 -57.31 3.64
CA LYS A 198 -21.38 -58.73 3.22
C LYS A 198 -19.99 -58.97 2.62
N ALA A 199 -19.40 -60.09 3.03
CA ALA A 199 -18.05 -60.54 2.72
C ALA A 199 -17.93 -61.23 1.35
N LYS A 200 -16.72 -61.21 0.77
CA LYS A 200 -16.02 -62.24 -0.05
C LYS A 200 -14.78 -61.54 -0.64
N ALA A 201 -13.52 -61.81 -0.27
CA ALA A 201 -12.69 -63.02 -0.30
C ALA A 201 -11.58 -62.86 -1.36
N LYS A 202 -10.32 -62.97 -0.90
CA LYS A 202 -9.05 -63.26 -1.64
C LYS A 202 -8.55 -62.11 -2.56
N ALA A 203 -7.27 -61.74 -2.67
CA ALA A 203 -6.00 -62.35 -2.27
C ALA A 203 -4.91 -61.25 -2.07
N LYS A 204 -3.98 -61.53 -1.15
CA LYS A 204 -2.58 -61.00 -1.12
C LYS A 204 -1.67 -62.08 -1.75
N PRO A 205 -0.35 -61.91 -1.95
CA PRO A 205 0.51 -60.74 -1.67
C PRO A 205 1.48 -60.42 -2.84
N LYS A 206 2.28 -59.35 -2.73
CA LYS A 206 3.75 -59.47 -2.82
C LYS A 206 4.46 -58.21 -2.33
N THR A 207 5.54 -58.51 -1.62
CA THR A 207 6.43 -57.71 -0.79
C THR A 207 7.56 -57.09 -1.60
N LYS A 208 8.03 -55.89 -1.24
CA LYS A 208 9.46 -55.52 -1.06
C LYS A 208 9.54 -54.05 -0.59
N VAL A 209 9.89 -53.80 0.67
CA VAL A 209 11.24 -53.56 1.23
C VAL A 209 11.80 -52.16 0.91
N ALA A 210 11.61 -51.28 1.91
CA ALA A 210 12.60 -50.40 2.58
C ALA A 210 13.41 -49.30 1.84
N PRO A 211 13.84 -48.25 2.56
CA PRO A 211 14.15 -46.91 2.06
C PRO A 211 15.65 -46.68 1.85
N LYS A 212 16.03 -45.61 1.14
CA LYS A 212 17.38 -45.04 1.21
C LYS A 212 17.34 -43.57 1.59
N THR A 213 17.78 -43.33 2.83
CA THR A 213 18.39 -42.11 3.34
C THR A 213 19.63 -41.72 2.53
N ASN A 214 19.91 -40.43 2.41
CA ASN A 214 21.26 -39.95 2.72
C ASN A 214 21.29 -38.46 3.08
N ALA A 215 21.65 -38.21 4.33
CA ALA A 215 22.14 -36.94 4.82
C ALA A 215 23.60 -36.76 4.41
N LYS A 216 24.03 -35.53 4.12
CA LYS A 216 25.44 -35.14 4.26
C LYS A 216 25.52 -33.74 4.84
N VAL A 217 25.69 -33.70 6.16
CA VAL A 217 26.18 -32.56 6.95
C VAL A 217 27.70 -32.70 7.02
N ALA A 218 28.44 -31.65 6.68
CA ALA A 218 29.86 -31.48 7.02
C ALA A 218 29.99 -30.04 7.54
N ALA A 219 30.04 -29.83 8.86
CA ALA A 219 31.22 -29.92 9.74
C ALA A 219 32.21 -28.76 9.52
N ARG A 220 32.04 -27.74 10.39
CA ARG A 220 33.02 -26.71 10.80
C ARG A 220 34.17 -27.36 11.59
N PRO A 221 35.32 -26.69 11.68
CA PRO A 221 35.91 -26.46 13.00
C PRO A 221 36.31 -25.00 13.26
N ALA A 222 36.56 -24.70 14.53
CA ALA A 222 36.66 -23.39 15.13
C ALA A 222 38.11 -22.90 15.37
N ARG A 223 38.28 -21.57 15.34
CA ARG A 223 39.12 -20.66 16.15
C ARG A 223 40.59 -21.01 16.46
N LYS A 224 41.48 -20.01 16.25
CA LYS A 224 42.23 -19.31 17.32
C LYS A 224 42.72 -17.90 16.87
N PRO A 225 42.90 -16.93 17.80
CA PRO A 225 43.32 -15.56 17.53
C PRO A 225 44.85 -15.38 17.63
N VAL A 226 45.43 -14.44 16.88
CA VAL A 226 46.83 -14.01 17.04
C VAL A 226 46.88 -12.55 17.49
N SER A 227 47.81 -12.32 18.40
CA SER A 227 48.00 -11.25 19.35
C SER A 227 48.48 -9.91 18.79
N LYS A 228 48.13 -8.84 19.52
CA LYS A 228 48.79 -7.53 19.52
C LYS A 228 50.29 -7.68 19.85
N THR A 229 51.13 -6.94 19.14
CA THR A 229 52.47 -6.54 19.60
C THR A 229 52.51 -5.02 19.63
N SER A 230 52.57 -4.48 20.85
CA SER A 230 52.99 -3.11 21.13
C SER A 230 54.52 -3.07 21.16
N ARG A 231 55.13 -2.16 20.41
CA ARG A 231 56.46 -1.57 20.66
C ARG A 231 56.56 -0.23 19.94
N ARG A 232 56.23 0.85 20.65
CA ARG A 232 57.02 2.08 20.80
C ARG A 232 56.29 3.02 21.74
#